data_AF-A0A3C1NCF7-F1
#
_entry.id   AF-A0A3C1NCF7-F1
#
_cell.length_a   1.000
_cell.length_b   1.000
_cell.length_c   1.000
_cell.angle_alpha   90.00
_cell.angle_beta   90.00
_cell.angle_gamma   90.00
#
_symmetry.space_group_name_H-M   'P 1'
#
loop_
_entity.id
_entity.type
_entity.pdbx_description
1 polymer ?
#
loop_
_entity_poly.entity_id
_entity_poly.type
_entity_poly.pdbx_seq_one_letter_code
_entity_poly.pdbx_strand_id
1 'polypeptide(L)'
;RVISVLTLTPYDFWRQTHAIHHANSGNLDYRGIGDIDMLTVREYLALSRWHRLLYRLYRHPLVMFGVGPVYNFVLRQRLPLGLMRSGWQPWLSTMATNIAIAIFGATMIWLVGVGPFLLVQLPITFLGASIGVWLFYV
;
A
#
# COMPACT_ATOMS: atom_id res chain seq x y z
N ARG A 1 -7.21 -15.32 4.29
CA ARG A 1 -5.74 -15.41 4.55
C ARG A 1 -4.97 -15.93 3.34
N VAL A 2 -5.36 -17.01 2.66
CA VAL A 2 -4.63 -17.50 1.46
C VAL A 2 -4.57 -16.46 0.33
N ILE A 3 -5.67 -15.75 0.08
CA ILE A 3 -5.76 -14.71 -0.95
C ILE A 3 -4.74 -13.57 -0.76
N SER A 4 -4.27 -13.34 0.47
CA SER A 4 -3.23 -12.35 0.80
C SER A 4 -1.93 -12.54 0.02
N VAL A 5 -1.61 -13.76 -0.36
CA VAL A 5 -0.41 -14.07 -1.15
C VAL A 5 -0.60 -13.54 -2.58
N LEU A 6 -1.79 -13.78 -3.15
CA LEU A 6 -2.13 -13.37 -4.52
C LEU A 6 -2.34 -11.86 -4.64
N THR A 7 -2.86 -11.21 -3.59
CA THR A 7 -3.04 -9.75 -3.55
C THR A 7 -1.84 -9.00 -2.99
N LEU A 8 -0.79 -9.73 -2.57
CA LEU A 8 0.38 -9.19 -1.90
C LEU A 8 0.00 -8.37 -0.64
N THR A 9 -1.08 -8.72 0.06
CA THR A 9 -1.62 -7.91 1.17
C THR A 9 -1.70 -8.70 2.48
N PRO A 10 -0.93 -8.36 3.52
CA PRO A 10 -0.99 -9.07 4.79
C PRO A 10 -2.33 -8.83 5.50
N TYR A 11 -3.17 -9.88 5.57
CA TYR A 11 -4.59 -9.74 5.92
C TYR A 11 -4.85 -9.10 7.27
N ASP A 12 -4.25 -9.59 8.36
CA ASP A 12 -4.59 -9.10 9.70
C ASP A 12 -4.06 -7.67 9.91
N PHE A 13 -2.84 -7.37 9.42
CA PHE A 13 -2.29 -6.00 9.40
C PHE A 13 -3.18 -5.04 8.59
N TRP A 14 -3.58 -5.45 7.38
CA TRP A 14 -4.44 -4.63 6.53
C TRP A 14 -5.82 -4.43 7.16
N ARG A 15 -6.44 -5.48 7.69
CA ARG A 15 -7.74 -5.40 8.37
C ARG A 15 -7.70 -4.39 9.51
N GLN A 16 -6.63 -4.40 10.32
CA GLN A 16 -6.49 -3.47 11.44
C GLN A 16 -6.30 -2.03 10.96
N THR A 17 -5.37 -1.79 10.04
CA THR A 17 -5.11 -0.44 9.51
C THR A 17 -6.31 0.12 8.74
N HIS A 18 -7.04 -0.73 8.02
CA HIS A 18 -8.26 -0.36 7.30
C HIS A 18 -9.41 -0.03 8.25
N ALA A 19 -9.56 -0.74 9.36
CA ALA A 19 -10.53 -0.39 10.39
C ALA A 19 -10.22 0.97 11.04
N ILE A 20 -8.93 1.25 11.31
CA ILE A 20 -8.48 2.57 11.82
C ILE A 20 -8.78 3.67 10.81
N HIS A 21 -8.51 3.42 9.52
CA HIS A 21 -8.85 4.35 8.44
C HIS A 21 -10.35 4.65 8.43
N HIS A 22 -11.22 3.64 8.43
CA HIS A 22 -12.67 3.87 8.44
C HIS A 22 -13.17 4.59 9.70
N ALA A 23 -12.53 4.37 10.85
CA ALA A 23 -12.89 5.06 12.09
C ALA A 23 -12.50 6.56 12.07
N ASN A 24 -11.49 6.94 11.29
CA ASN A 24 -10.95 8.30 11.25
C ASN A 24 -11.08 8.99 9.88
N SER A 25 -11.72 8.36 8.90
CA SER A 25 -11.84 8.92 7.55
C SER A 25 -12.57 10.25 7.57
N GLY A 26 -11.99 11.27 6.95
CA GLY A 26 -12.48 12.65 6.99
C GLY A 26 -12.17 13.41 8.29
N ASN A 27 -11.50 12.80 9.26
CA ASN A 27 -11.08 13.47 10.49
C ASN A 27 -9.63 13.97 10.38
N LEU A 28 -9.48 15.29 10.23
CA LEU A 28 -8.18 15.95 10.08
C LEU A 28 -7.30 15.91 11.34
N ASP A 29 -7.83 15.55 12.51
CA ASP A 29 -7.05 15.41 13.74
C ASP A 29 -6.38 14.03 13.86
N TYR A 30 -6.86 13.03 13.12
CA TYR A 30 -6.42 11.63 13.21
C TYR A 30 -5.97 11.06 11.86
N ARG A 31 -5.09 11.78 11.16
CA ARG A 31 -4.52 11.37 9.86
C ARG A 31 -3.37 10.36 10.02
N GLY A 32 -3.19 9.51 9.01
CA GLY A 32 -1.87 8.93 8.68
C GLY A 32 -1.83 7.40 8.58
N ILE A 33 -2.81 6.68 9.12
CA ILE A 33 -2.92 5.22 8.96
C ILE A 33 -4.00 4.92 7.93
N GLY A 34 -3.57 4.38 6.78
CA GLY A 34 -4.47 4.01 5.69
C GLY A 34 -4.98 5.17 4.83
N ASP A 35 -4.65 6.41 5.20
CA ASP A 35 -5.05 7.61 4.46
C ASP A 35 -4.04 8.02 3.38
N ILE A 36 -4.54 8.77 2.41
CA ILE A 36 -3.73 9.62 1.54
C ILE A 36 -3.59 10.97 2.27
N ASP A 37 -2.37 11.51 2.31
CA ASP A 37 -2.12 12.79 2.96
C ASP A 37 -2.96 13.89 2.30
N MET A 38 -3.76 14.57 3.13
CA MET A 38 -4.61 15.66 2.74
C MET A 38 -4.29 16.86 3.63
N LEU A 39 -4.07 18.00 2.99
CA LEU A 39 -3.82 19.26 3.66
C LEU A 39 -5.04 20.17 3.55
N THR A 40 -5.34 20.90 4.62
CA THR A 40 -6.23 22.05 4.55
C THR A 40 -5.62 23.14 3.67
N VAL A 41 -6.46 24.05 3.18
CA VAL A 41 -5.98 25.23 2.43
C VAL A 41 -4.96 26.02 3.26
N ARG A 42 -5.18 26.18 4.57
CA ARG A 42 -4.27 26.88 5.47
C ARG A 42 -2.92 26.17 5.57
N GLU A 43 -2.92 24.86 5.78
CA GLU A 43 -1.68 24.05 5.85
C GLU A 43 -0.91 24.12 4.52
N TYR A 44 -1.60 23.98 3.39
CA TYR A 44 -0.98 24.07 2.06
C TYR A 44 -0.38 25.46 1.79
N LEU A 45 -1.07 26.54 2.21
CA LEU A 45 -0.56 27.90 2.08
C LEU A 45 0.60 28.19 3.04
N ALA A 46 0.72 27.47 4.15
CA ALA A 46 1.88 27.58 5.04
C ALA A 46 3.14 26.89 4.49
N LEU A 47 3.00 25.97 3.52
CA LEU A 47 4.14 25.28 2.90
C LEU A 47 5.01 26.21 2.05
N SER A 48 6.32 25.94 2.03
CA SER A 48 7.25 26.55 1.08
C SER A 48 6.93 26.14 -0.36
N ARG A 49 7.40 26.90 -1.35
CA ARG A 49 7.14 26.63 -2.78
C ARG A 49 7.53 25.21 -3.19
N TRP A 50 8.63 24.71 -2.65
CA TRP A 50 9.11 23.34 -2.92
C TRP A 50 8.17 22.27 -2.33
N HIS A 51 7.75 22.41 -1.08
CA HIS A 51 6.81 21.47 -0.46
C HIS A 51 5.43 21.51 -1.12
N ARG A 52 4.98 22.67 -1.62
CA ARG A 52 3.76 22.75 -2.44
C ARG A 52 3.89 21.97 -3.74
N LEU A 53 5.05 22.03 -4.41
CA LEU A 53 5.30 21.23 -5.61
C LEU A 53 5.30 19.74 -5.29
N LEU A 54 6.00 19.32 -4.23
CA LEU A 54 6.02 17.91 -3.79
C LEU A 54 4.61 17.41 -3.46
N TYR A 55 3.80 18.20 -2.77
CA TYR A 55 2.40 17.86 -2.48
C TYR A 55 1.57 17.74 -3.76
N ARG A 56 1.74 18.65 -4.73
CA ARG A 56 1.07 18.56 -6.05
C ARG A 56 1.49 17.31 -6.83
N LEU A 57 2.78 16.96 -6.82
CA LEU A 57 3.29 15.75 -7.45
C LEU A 57 2.73 14.51 -6.74
N TYR A 58 2.76 14.48 -5.41
CA TYR A 58 2.15 13.42 -4.61
C TYR A 58 0.67 13.22 -4.94
N ARG A 59 -0.10 14.31 -5.10
CA ARG A 59 -1.51 14.31 -5.46
C ARG A 59 -1.79 14.19 -6.96
N HIS A 60 -0.77 14.10 -7.81
CA HIS A 60 -0.96 13.99 -9.25
C HIS A 60 -1.43 12.57 -9.62
N PRO A 61 -2.48 12.39 -10.44
CA PRO A 61 -3.04 11.07 -10.74
C PRO A 61 -2.02 10.06 -11.27
N LEU A 62 -1.09 10.47 -12.13
CA LEU A 62 -0.03 9.57 -12.63
C LEU A 62 0.90 9.07 -11.51
N VAL A 63 1.16 9.88 -10.49
CA VAL A 63 1.98 9.47 -9.35
C VAL A 63 1.14 8.60 -8.42
N MET A 64 -0.08 9.02 -8.09
CA MET A 64 -0.97 8.30 -7.18
C MET A 64 -1.39 6.92 -7.69
N PHE A 65 -1.67 6.79 -8.99
CA PHE A 65 -2.15 5.55 -9.60
C PHE A 65 -1.07 4.80 -10.38
N GLY A 66 0.08 5.41 -10.64
CA GLY A 66 1.25 4.75 -11.22
C GLY A 66 2.25 4.31 -10.16
N VAL A 67 2.80 5.25 -9.39
CA VAL A 67 3.86 4.97 -8.41
C VAL A 67 3.27 4.48 -7.09
N GLY A 68 2.20 5.12 -6.61
CA GLY A 68 1.55 4.83 -5.34
C GLY A 68 1.19 3.35 -5.12
N PRO A 69 0.58 2.65 -6.09
CA PRO A 69 0.14 1.28 -5.90
C PRO A 69 1.32 0.31 -5.86
N VAL A 70 2.32 0.50 -6.74
CA VAL A 70 3.55 -0.29 -6.72
C VAL A 70 4.27 -0.10 -5.38
N TYR A 71 4.45 1.14 -4.96
CA TYR A 71 5.05 1.44 -3.66
C TYR A 71 4.30 0.77 -2.51
N ASN A 72 2.96 0.86 -2.48
CA ASN A 72 2.18 0.33 -1.38
C ASN A 72 2.25 -1.20 -1.27
N PHE A 73 1.97 -1.93 -2.35
CA PHE A 73 1.83 -3.38 -2.31
C PHE A 73 3.18 -4.11 -2.36
N VAL A 74 4.13 -3.60 -3.14
CA VAL A 74 5.45 -4.23 -3.33
C VAL A 74 6.40 -3.86 -2.20
N LEU A 75 6.35 -2.63 -1.67
CA LEU A 75 7.32 -2.14 -0.69
C LEU A 75 6.71 -1.88 0.69
N ARG A 76 5.73 -0.98 0.79
CA ARG A 76 5.21 -0.49 2.08
C ARG A 76 4.61 -1.61 2.92
N GLN A 77 3.83 -2.49 2.31
CA GLN A 77 3.18 -3.62 2.98
C GLN A 77 4.15 -4.77 3.33
N ARG A 78 5.45 -4.64 3.06
CA ARG A 78 6.46 -5.63 3.51
C ARG A 78 6.84 -5.47 4.97
N LEU A 79 6.46 -4.36 5.60
CA LEU A 79 6.62 -4.09 7.03
C LEU A 79 5.29 -3.61 7.64
N PRO A 80 5.02 -3.88 8.93
CA PRO A 80 3.79 -3.42 9.59
C PRO A 80 3.88 -1.93 9.98
N LEU A 81 4.19 -1.06 9.01
CA LEU A 81 4.36 0.39 9.23
C LEU A 81 3.10 0.99 9.87
N GLY A 82 3.27 1.86 10.87
CA GLY A 82 2.18 2.40 11.68
C GLY A 82 1.73 1.51 12.85
N LEU A 83 2.05 0.21 12.82
CA LEU A 83 1.70 -0.76 13.88
C LEU A 83 2.92 -1.54 14.40
N MET A 84 4.14 -1.10 14.09
CA MET A 84 5.38 -1.81 14.45
C MET A 84 5.56 -1.98 15.98
N ARG A 85 4.92 -1.12 16.77
CA ARG A 85 4.94 -1.13 18.25
C ARG A 85 3.66 -1.71 18.86
N SER A 86 2.71 -2.18 18.06
CA SER A 86 1.41 -2.67 18.51
C SER A 86 1.40 -4.17 18.85
N GLY A 87 2.55 -4.68 19.32
CA GLY A 87 2.73 -6.11 19.64
C GLY A 87 3.19 -6.96 18.44
N TRP A 88 3.17 -8.28 18.63
CA TRP A 88 3.74 -9.25 17.68
C TRP A 88 2.81 -9.61 16.51
N GLN A 89 1.50 -9.41 16.65
CA GLN A 89 0.52 -9.85 15.64
C GLN A 89 0.69 -9.17 14.27
N PRO A 90 0.89 -7.84 14.17
CA PRO A 90 1.17 -7.20 12.88
C PRO A 90 2.45 -7.72 12.23
N TRP A 91 3.47 -8.01 13.03
CA TRP A 91 4.71 -8.61 12.55
C TRP A 91 4.49 -10.01 12.00
N LEU A 92 3.79 -10.88 12.73
CA LEU A 92 3.48 -12.22 12.23
C LEU A 92 2.68 -12.15 10.93
N SER A 93 1.62 -11.33 10.89
CA SER A 93 0.79 -11.18 9.69
C SER A 93 1.64 -10.77 8.48
N THR A 94 2.52 -9.79 8.64
CA THR A 94 3.31 -9.24 7.55
C THR A 94 4.43 -10.19 7.13
N MET A 95 5.18 -10.75 8.07
CA MET A 95 6.31 -11.64 7.78
C MET A 95 5.86 -13.00 7.25
N ALA A 96 4.79 -13.58 7.78
CA ALA A 96 4.23 -14.82 7.24
C ALA A 96 3.75 -14.63 5.80
N THR A 97 3.15 -13.47 5.49
CA THR A 97 2.76 -13.13 4.12
C THR A 97 3.97 -12.94 3.21
N ASN A 98 5.06 -12.29 3.68
CA ASN A 98 6.31 -12.16 2.92
C ASN A 98 6.87 -13.53 2.53
N ILE A 99 6.95 -14.45 3.50
CA ILE A 99 7.46 -15.81 3.28
C ILE A 99 6.58 -16.55 2.27
N ALA A 100 5.25 -16.46 2.41
CA ALA A 100 4.33 -17.11 1.48
C ALA A 100 4.42 -16.54 0.06
N ILE A 101 4.58 -15.22 -0.11
CA ILE A 101 4.82 -14.57 -1.41
C ILE A 101 6.14 -15.07 -2.01
N ALA A 102 7.21 -15.14 -1.21
CA ALA A 102 8.51 -15.62 -1.68
C ALA A 102 8.45 -17.09 -2.13
N ILE A 103 7.80 -17.96 -1.36
CA ILE A 103 7.61 -19.37 -1.72
C ILE A 103 6.78 -19.50 -2.99
N PHE A 104 5.65 -18.79 -3.08
CA PHE A 104 4.80 -18.79 -4.27
C PHE A 104 5.55 -18.31 -5.50
N GLY A 105 6.23 -17.16 -5.40
CA GLY A 105 7.01 -16.58 -6.48
C GLY A 105 8.14 -17.49 -6.93
N ALA A 106 8.92 -18.05 -6.00
CA ALA A 106 9.99 -18.99 -6.31
C ALA A 106 9.46 -20.26 -7.01
N THR A 107 8.34 -20.79 -6.54
CA THR A 107 7.69 -21.97 -7.13
C THR A 107 7.21 -21.68 -8.55
N MET A 108 6.55 -20.53 -8.77
CA MET A 108 6.08 -20.14 -10.10
C MET A 108 7.25 -19.87 -11.05
N ILE A 109 8.29 -19.16 -10.60
CA ILE A 109 9.50 -18.91 -11.39
C ILE A 109 10.17 -20.22 -11.78
N TRP A 110 10.23 -21.20 -10.88
CA TRP A 110 10.77 -22.53 -11.17
C TRP A 110 9.93 -23.29 -12.22
N LEU A 111 8.60 -23.20 -12.15
CA LEU A 111 7.69 -23.90 -13.07
C LEU A 111 7.62 -23.28 -14.47
N VAL A 112 7.49 -21.96 -14.56
CA VAL A 112 7.19 -21.27 -15.84
C VAL A 112 8.30 -20.35 -16.33
N GLY A 113 9.36 -20.18 -15.54
CA GLY A 113 10.45 -19.25 -15.82
C GLY A 113 10.17 -17.82 -15.36
N VAL A 114 11.26 -17.06 -15.16
CA VAL A 114 11.20 -15.68 -14.65
C VAL A 114 10.45 -14.73 -15.57
N GLY A 115 10.67 -14.82 -16.89
CA GLY A 115 10.05 -13.93 -17.87
C GLY A 115 8.52 -14.03 -17.89
N PRO A 116 7.96 -15.23 -18.14
CA PRO A 116 6.50 -15.44 -18.12
C PRO A 116 5.86 -15.06 -16.78
N PHE A 117 6.50 -15.42 -15.66
CA PHE A 117 6.00 -15.06 -14.33
C PHE A 117 5.90 -13.53 -14.16
N LEU A 118 6.95 -12.78 -14.48
CA LEU A 118 6.94 -11.31 -14.34
C LEU A 118 5.97 -10.63 -15.30
N LEU A 119 5.86 -11.13 -16.55
CA LEU A 119 4.92 -10.60 -17.56
C LEU A 119 3.46 -10.76 -17.15
N VAL A 120 3.13 -11.75 -16.33
CA VAL A 120 1.77 -11.94 -15.79
C VAL A 120 1.61 -11.22 -14.46
N GLN A 121 2.52 -11.45 -13.51
CA GLN A 121 2.37 -10.97 -12.13
C GLN A 121 2.46 -9.44 -12.02
N LEU A 122 3.34 -8.78 -12.78
CA LEU A 122 3.50 -7.33 -12.68
C LEU A 122 2.25 -6.58 -13.18
N PRO A 123 1.68 -6.86 -14.37
CA PRO A 123 0.49 -6.16 -14.82
C PRO A 123 -0.73 -6.39 -13.94
N ILE A 124 -0.98 -7.63 -13.49
CA ILE A 124 -2.14 -7.91 -12.63
C ILE A 124 -2.02 -7.19 -11.28
N THR A 125 -0.80 -7.16 -10.71
CA THR A 125 -0.55 -6.49 -9.44
C THR A 125 -0.71 -4.98 -9.61
N PHE A 126 -0.14 -4.42 -10.69
CA PHE A 126 -0.25 -3.00 -10.98
C PHE A 126 -1.71 -2.57 -11.15
N LEU A 127 -2.44 -3.20 -12.07
CA LEU A 127 -3.83 -2.83 -12.36
C LEU A 127 -4.74 -3.02 -11.15
N GLY A 128 -4.63 -4.16 -10.46
CA GLY A 128 -5.41 -4.44 -9.26
C GLY A 128 -5.13 -3.43 -8.15
N ALA A 129 -3.85 -3.08 -7.95
CA ALA A 129 -3.45 -2.10 -6.96
C ALA A 129 -3.92 -0.68 -7.32
N SER A 130 -3.83 -0.27 -8.59
CA SER A 130 -4.30 1.05 -9.04
C SER A 130 -5.80 1.22 -8.87
N ILE A 131 -6.60 0.19 -9.23
CA ILE A 131 -8.05 0.17 -8.99
C ILE A 131 -8.34 0.21 -7.48
N GLY A 132 -7.60 -0.57 -6.69
CA GLY A 132 -7.72 -0.54 -5.24
C GLY A 132 -7.47 0.85 -4.65
N VAL A 133 -6.37 1.50 -5.00
CA VAL A 133 -6.04 2.87 -4.55
C VAL A 133 -7.10 3.88 -4.98
N TRP A 134 -7.67 3.73 -6.18
CA TRP A 134 -8.75 4.60 -6.64
C TRP A 134 -9.99 4.55 -5.74
N LEU A 135 -10.35 3.38 -5.19
CA LEU A 135 -11.46 3.27 -4.23
C LEU A 135 -11.23 4.07 -2.94
N PHE A 136 -9.98 4.36 -2.58
CA PHE A 136 -9.61 5.17 -1.41
C PHE A 136 -9.41 6.65 -1.74
N TYR A 137 -9.40 7.03 -3.02
CA TYR A 137 -9.22 8.40 -3.46
C TYR A 137 -10.52 9.22 -3.42
N VAL A 138 -11.65 8.56 -3.67
CA VAL A 138 -13.00 9.14 -3.63
C VAL A 138 -13.40 9.41 -2.18
#